data_AF-A0A8H3HQQ6-F1
#
_entry.id   AF-A0A8H3HQQ6-F1
#
_cell.length_a   1.000
_cell.length_b   1.000
_cell.length_c   1.000
_cell.angle_alpha   90.00
_cell.angle_beta   90.00
_cell.angle_gamma   90.00
#
_symmetry.space_group_name_H-M   'P 1'
#
loop_
_entity.id
_entity.type
_entity.pdbx_description
1 polymer ?
#
loop_
_entity_poly.entity_id
_entity_poly.type
_entity_poly.pdbx_seq_one_letter_code
_entity_poly.pdbx_strand_id
1 'polypeptide(L)'
;MLMHALLTTIISAPFIFGQIVYDKDHNVTSLRGTWSTTSDGHVLTGPNFANPVDSTFSIPEAYTKITSWTYSFTDDGFWEQCTYLPQHIRTEDGCASSGAAMIYQHGTYQLNSDGSMTLTPFEQDGRYELRDPCGAMNKTLSYAVIGHIPSWSIDMDPVVGPILHLVRPHVPVQTLTQAYDPPNMLPTRPLTEGMTIQS
;
A
#
# COMPACT_ATOMS: atom_id res chain seq x y z
N MET A 1 -69.84 -9.92 0.36
CA MET A 1 -68.54 -10.18 1.01
C MET A 1 -67.46 -9.75 0.03
N LEU A 2 -66.91 -8.53 0.16
CA LEU A 2 -65.82 -8.04 -0.69
C LEU A 2 -64.56 -7.94 0.17
N MET A 3 -63.65 -8.89 0.03
CA MET A 3 -62.31 -8.83 0.63
C MET A 3 -61.46 -7.82 -0.15
N HIS A 4 -61.01 -6.76 0.51
CA HIS A 4 -59.99 -5.86 -0.04
C HIS A 4 -58.61 -6.43 0.35
N ALA A 5 -57.86 -6.90 -0.64
CA ALA A 5 -56.47 -7.30 -0.46
C ALA A 5 -55.59 -6.04 -0.46
N LEU A 6 -54.87 -5.81 0.64
CA LEU A 6 -53.92 -4.72 0.79
C LEU A 6 -52.55 -5.20 0.28
N LEU A 7 -52.13 -4.67 -0.88
CA LEU A 7 -50.83 -4.97 -1.47
C LEU A 7 -49.77 -4.06 -0.82
N THR A 8 -48.82 -4.64 -0.09
CA THR A 8 -47.68 -3.91 0.50
C THR A 8 -46.52 -3.89 -0.49
N THR A 9 -46.21 -2.72 -1.02
CA THR A 9 -45.01 -2.49 -1.84
C THR A 9 -43.80 -2.29 -0.93
N ILE A 10 -42.86 -3.23 -0.97
CA ILE A 10 -41.56 -3.10 -0.32
C ILE A 10 -40.70 -2.20 -1.21
N ILE A 11 -40.52 -0.95 -0.81
CA ILE A 11 -39.56 -0.04 -1.43
C ILE A 11 -38.18 -0.44 -0.91
N SER A 12 -37.38 -1.13 -1.73
CA SER A 12 -35.96 -1.31 -1.42
C SER A 12 -35.25 0.03 -1.67
N ALA A 13 -34.86 0.72 -0.60
CA ALA A 13 -33.96 1.85 -0.72
C ALA A 13 -32.60 1.35 -1.27
N PRO A 14 -32.04 1.97 -2.32
CA PRO A 14 -30.68 1.66 -2.72
C PRO A 14 -29.74 1.98 -1.55
N PHE A 15 -28.88 1.02 -1.17
CA PHE A 15 -27.72 1.28 -0.34
C PHE A 15 -26.80 2.21 -1.14
N ILE A 16 -26.94 3.52 -0.92
CA ILE A 16 -25.94 4.49 -1.33
C ILE A 16 -24.78 4.27 -0.37
N PHE A 17 -23.70 3.64 -0.84
CA PHE A 17 -22.41 3.73 -0.15
C PHE A 17 -22.15 5.21 0.05
N GLY A 18 -22.10 5.65 1.31
CA GLY A 18 -21.89 7.05 1.65
C GLY A 18 -20.61 7.53 0.97
N GLN A 19 -20.76 8.41 -0.02
CA GLN A 19 -19.63 9.15 -0.53
C GLN A 19 -19.09 9.97 0.63
N ILE A 20 -17.85 9.70 1.04
CA ILE A 20 -17.19 10.47 2.09
C ILE A 20 -17.22 11.94 1.64
N VAL A 21 -17.74 12.78 2.51
CA VAL A 21 -17.71 14.23 2.33
C VAL A 21 -16.26 14.63 2.55
N TYR A 22 -15.56 14.95 1.46
CA TYR A 22 -14.24 15.59 1.51
C TYR A 22 -14.40 16.92 2.26
N ASP A 23 -14.04 16.93 3.54
CA ASP A 23 -14.08 18.11 4.40
C ASP A 23 -12.72 18.81 4.43
N LYS A 24 -12.59 19.82 5.30
CA LYS A 24 -11.40 20.67 5.38
C LYS A 24 -10.11 19.91 5.76
N ASP A 25 -10.22 18.66 6.23
CA ASP A 25 -9.08 17.84 6.63
C ASP A 25 -8.57 16.95 5.46
N HIS A 26 -9.34 16.83 4.37
CA HIS A 26 -9.03 16.05 3.16
C HIS A 26 -9.05 16.92 1.89
N ASN A 27 -8.61 18.17 2.04
CA ASN A 27 -9.18 19.35 1.38
C ASN A 27 -8.80 19.61 -0.09
N VAL A 28 -8.08 18.74 -0.82
CA VAL A 28 -7.54 19.22 -2.12
C VAL A 28 -7.54 18.25 -3.30
N THR A 29 -7.43 16.93 -3.15
CA THR A 29 -7.39 16.03 -4.31
C THR A 29 -7.88 14.61 -3.98
N SER A 30 -8.17 13.81 -5.02
CA SER A 30 -8.27 12.36 -4.87
C SER A 30 -6.95 11.80 -4.30
N LEU A 31 -7.03 10.75 -3.48
CA LEU A 31 -5.87 9.98 -2.99
C LEU A 31 -5.13 9.27 -4.15
N ARG A 32 -5.76 9.18 -5.32
CA ARG A 32 -5.21 8.52 -6.50
C ARG A 32 -3.81 9.02 -6.84
N GLY A 33 -2.95 8.07 -7.18
CA GLY A 33 -1.58 8.32 -7.60
C GLY A 33 -0.59 7.45 -6.82
N THR A 34 0.68 7.58 -7.20
CA THR A 34 1.82 6.98 -6.48
C THR A 34 2.47 8.04 -5.61
N TRP A 35 2.61 7.75 -4.31
CA TRP A 35 3.12 8.63 -3.28
C TRP A 35 4.35 8.00 -2.66
N SER A 36 5.46 8.75 -2.57
CA SER A 36 6.73 8.21 -2.08
C SER A 36 7.43 9.17 -1.14
N THR A 37 8.16 8.63 -0.15
CA THR A 37 9.06 9.42 0.71
C THR A 37 10.30 9.90 -0.05
N THR A 38 10.54 9.35 -1.24
CA THR A 38 11.66 9.69 -2.11
C THR A 38 11.11 10.36 -3.36
N SER A 39 11.31 11.67 -3.49
CA SER A 39 10.77 12.48 -4.60
C SER A 39 11.43 12.19 -5.95
N ASP A 40 12.54 11.44 -5.96
CA ASP A 40 13.31 11.03 -7.14
C ASP A 40 12.83 9.68 -7.75
N GLY A 41 11.84 9.03 -7.14
CA GLY A 41 11.05 7.98 -7.81
C GLY A 41 11.79 6.65 -7.99
N HIS A 42 12.60 6.27 -7.02
CA HIS A 42 13.62 5.25 -7.21
C HIS A 42 13.23 3.84 -6.74
N VAL A 43 12.54 3.75 -5.60
CA VAL A 43 11.87 2.52 -5.15
C VAL A 43 10.38 2.80 -5.11
N LEU A 44 9.71 2.44 -6.18
CA LEU A 44 8.29 2.68 -6.36
C LEU A 44 7.52 1.37 -6.49
N THR A 45 6.22 1.47 -6.26
CA THR A 45 5.22 0.48 -6.66
C THR A 45 5.31 0.16 -8.15
N GLY A 46 4.76 -0.98 -8.54
CA GLY A 46 4.76 -1.51 -9.91
C GLY A 46 5.75 -2.65 -10.12
N PRO A 47 5.86 -3.11 -11.38
CA PRO A 47 6.54 -4.36 -11.73
C PRO A 47 8.07 -4.35 -11.49
N ASN A 48 8.66 -3.19 -11.25
CA ASN A 48 10.10 -3.05 -11.10
C ASN A 48 10.59 -3.27 -9.67
N PHE A 49 9.69 -3.33 -8.68
CA PHE A 49 10.08 -3.54 -7.28
C PHE A 49 9.92 -4.99 -6.83
N ALA A 50 8.76 -5.60 -7.09
CA ALA A 50 8.48 -6.96 -6.69
C ALA A 50 7.79 -7.73 -7.80
N ASN A 51 8.14 -9.00 -7.92
CA ASN A 51 7.38 -9.99 -8.68
C ASN A 51 6.83 -11.02 -7.68
N PRO A 52 5.54 -10.90 -7.28
CA PRO A 52 4.96 -11.78 -6.29
C PRO A 52 4.76 -13.21 -6.81
N VAL A 53 4.63 -13.40 -8.13
CA VAL A 53 4.52 -14.74 -8.75
C VAL A 53 5.80 -15.53 -8.53
N ASP A 54 6.95 -14.90 -8.82
CA ASP A 54 8.26 -15.54 -8.68
C ASP A 54 8.87 -15.34 -7.27
N SER A 55 8.18 -14.60 -6.38
CA SER A 55 8.64 -14.25 -5.03
C SER A 55 10.01 -13.56 -5.00
N THR A 56 10.23 -12.63 -5.92
CA THR A 56 11.49 -11.89 -6.06
C THR A 56 11.29 -10.39 -5.84
N PHE A 57 12.35 -9.74 -5.33
CA PHE A 57 12.45 -8.28 -5.24
C PHE A 57 13.62 -7.75 -6.07
N SER A 58 13.39 -6.65 -6.77
CA SER A 58 14.37 -5.94 -7.58
C SER A 58 14.58 -4.54 -7.03
N ILE A 59 15.83 -4.18 -6.74
CA ILE A 59 16.21 -2.85 -6.28
C ILE A 59 17.38 -2.37 -7.15
N PRO A 60 17.28 -1.23 -7.84
CA PRO A 60 18.40 -0.71 -8.61
C PRO A 60 19.59 -0.40 -7.70
N GLU A 61 20.80 -0.74 -8.14
CA GLU A 61 22.04 -0.59 -7.36
C GLU A 61 22.23 0.85 -6.84
N ALA A 62 21.89 1.84 -7.66
CA ALA A 62 21.98 3.26 -7.32
C ALA A 62 21.16 3.67 -6.07
N TYR A 63 20.16 2.87 -5.68
CA TYR A 63 19.20 3.22 -4.62
C TYR A 63 19.32 2.32 -3.39
N THR A 64 20.36 1.48 -3.35
CA THR A 64 20.62 0.52 -2.27
C THR A 64 20.92 1.15 -0.90
N LYS A 65 20.97 2.47 -0.82
CA LYS A 65 21.25 3.24 0.41
C LYS A 65 20.14 4.20 0.80
N ILE A 66 19.03 4.23 0.06
CA ILE A 66 17.94 5.19 0.26
C ILE A 66 16.74 4.44 0.83
N THR A 67 16.31 4.80 2.03
CA THR A 67 15.05 4.27 2.59
C THR A 67 13.86 4.82 1.82
N SER A 68 12.91 3.95 1.46
CA SER A 68 11.70 4.36 0.75
C SER A 68 10.45 3.65 1.28
N TRP A 69 9.41 4.45 1.50
CA TRP A 69 8.04 3.97 1.56
C TRP A 69 7.27 4.55 0.40
N THR A 70 6.62 3.70 -0.37
CA THR A 70 5.81 4.09 -1.52
C THR A 70 4.45 3.41 -1.46
N TYR A 71 3.41 4.18 -1.77
CA TYR A 71 2.02 3.73 -1.85
C TYR A 71 1.40 4.17 -3.16
N SER A 72 0.65 3.30 -3.81
CA SER A 72 -0.20 3.64 -4.94
C SER A 72 -1.65 3.45 -4.56
N PHE A 73 -2.52 4.36 -5.00
CA PHE A 73 -3.97 4.28 -4.80
C PHE A 73 -4.70 4.55 -6.12
N THR A 74 -5.82 3.88 -6.33
CA THR A 74 -6.74 4.09 -7.45
C THR A 74 -8.08 4.64 -6.97
N ASP A 75 -8.81 5.34 -7.83
CA ASP A 75 -10.14 5.89 -7.49
C ASP A 75 -11.19 4.78 -7.22
N ASP A 76 -10.97 3.56 -7.73
CA ASP A 76 -11.85 2.40 -7.56
C ASP A 76 -11.50 1.53 -6.32
N GLY A 77 -10.64 2.03 -5.43
CA GLY A 77 -10.46 1.44 -4.10
C GLY A 77 -9.35 0.39 -4.01
N PHE A 78 -8.40 0.36 -4.94
CA PHE A 78 -7.22 -0.51 -4.85
C PHE A 78 -5.99 0.24 -4.36
N TRP A 79 -5.11 -0.51 -3.70
CA TRP A 79 -3.85 0.02 -3.20
C TRP A 79 -2.69 -0.95 -3.43
N GLU A 80 -1.49 -0.41 -3.49
CA GLU A 80 -0.24 -1.18 -3.43
C GLU A 80 0.77 -0.45 -2.53
N GLN A 81 1.57 -1.22 -1.79
CA GLN A 81 2.66 -0.73 -0.96
C GLN A 81 3.97 -1.40 -1.33
N CYS A 82 5.02 -0.58 -1.36
CA CYS A 82 6.40 -0.99 -1.43
C CYS A 82 7.17 -0.33 -0.28
N THR A 83 8.00 -1.10 0.40
CA THR A 83 8.87 -0.59 1.46
C THR A 83 10.25 -1.18 1.29
N TYR A 84 11.26 -0.32 1.24
CA TYR A 84 12.67 -0.70 1.18
C TYR A 84 13.43 -0.01 2.32
N LEU A 85 13.96 -0.83 3.22
CA LEU A 85 14.73 -0.39 4.38
C LEU A 85 16.15 -0.94 4.24
N PRO A 86 17.10 -0.17 3.70
CA PRO A 86 18.50 -0.59 3.64
C PRO A 86 19.05 -0.81 5.06
N GLN A 87 19.85 -1.85 5.22
CA GLN A 87 20.46 -2.23 6.49
C GLN A 87 21.96 -2.36 6.35
N HIS A 88 22.70 -1.91 7.36
CA HIS A 88 24.11 -2.23 7.50
C HIS A 88 24.24 -3.49 8.34
N ILE A 89 24.55 -4.62 7.69
CA ILE A 89 24.72 -5.90 8.36
C ILE A 89 26.22 -6.14 8.50
N ARG A 90 26.65 -6.42 9.73
CA ARG A 90 28.00 -6.86 10.05
C ARG A 90 27.91 -8.21 10.74
N THR A 91 28.40 -9.27 10.10
CA THR A 91 28.46 -10.61 10.71
C THR A 91 29.70 -10.76 11.59
N GLU A 92 29.69 -11.76 12.47
CA GLU A 92 30.84 -12.10 13.33
C GLU A 92 32.09 -12.47 12.50
N ASP A 93 31.89 -13.02 11.30
CA ASP A 93 32.93 -13.35 10.33
C ASP A 93 33.49 -12.13 9.56
N GLY A 94 33.07 -10.92 9.92
CA GLY A 94 33.59 -9.67 9.36
C GLY A 94 33.04 -9.29 7.99
N CYS A 95 32.03 -10.00 7.48
CA CYS A 95 31.29 -9.54 6.30
C CYS A 95 30.45 -8.32 6.70
N ALA A 96 30.93 -7.14 6.30
CA ALA A 96 30.22 -5.88 6.45
C ALA A 96 29.67 -5.48 5.09
N SER A 97 28.37 -5.69 4.90
CA SER A 97 27.73 -5.52 3.60
C SER A 97 26.37 -4.84 3.75
N SER A 98 25.90 -4.22 2.65
CA SER A 98 24.61 -3.51 2.62
C SER A 98 23.49 -4.51 2.31
N GLY A 99 22.69 -4.85 3.33
CA GLY A 99 21.48 -5.64 3.21
C GLY A 99 20.24 -4.78 3.12
N ALA A 100 19.06 -5.39 3.15
CA ALA A 100 17.81 -4.65 3.20
C ALA A 100 16.65 -5.51 3.70
N ALA A 101 15.66 -4.86 4.31
CA ALA A 101 14.33 -5.42 4.45
C ALA A 101 13.41 -4.84 3.37
N MET A 102 12.70 -5.70 2.66
CA MET A 102 11.76 -5.35 1.59
C MET A 102 10.37 -5.90 1.91
N ILE A 103 9.35 -5.07 1.73
CA ILE A 103 7.94 -5.47 1.86
C ILE A 103 7.20 -5.05 0.59
N TYR A 104 6.46 -6.00 0.02
CA TYR A 104 5.47 -5.79 -1.02
C TYR A 104 4.12 -6.30 -0.52
N GLN A 105 3.06 -5.52 -0.71
CA GLN A 105 1.68 -6.00 -0.58
C GLN A 105 0.74 -5.09 -1.37
N HIS A 106 -0.39 -5.63 -1.81
CA HIS A 106 -1.42 -4.89 -2.52
C HIS A 106 -2.78 -5.50 -2.26
N GLY A 107 -3.84 -4.78 -2.58
CA GLY A 107 -5.21 -5.22 -2.35
C GLY A 107 -6.20 -4.07 -2.46
N THR A 108 -7.14 -3.99 -1.52
CA THR A 108 -8.13 -2.89 -1.45
C THR A 108 -7.88 -1.96 -0.28
N TYR A 109 -8.34 -0.72 -0.40
CA TYR A 109 -8.37 0.21 0.72
C TYR A 109 -9.79 0.72 0.96
N GLN A 110 -10.06 1.09 2.20
CA GLN A 110 -11.29 1.73 2.63
C GLN A 110 -10.95 2.98 3.43
N LEU A 111 -11.56 4.09 3.05
CA LEU A 111 -11.59 5.29 3.85
C LEU A 111 -12.77 5.16 4.83
N ASN A 112 -12.50 5.27 6.12
CA ASN A 112 -13.48 5.03 7.17
C ASN A 112 -14.18 6.35 7.58
N SER A 113 -15.38 6.26 8.15
CA SER A 113 -16.14 7.44 8.58
C SER A 113 -15.52 8.18 9.77
N ASP A 114 -14.55 7.57 10.46
CA ASP A 114 -13.78 8.19 11.54
C ASP A 114 -12.52 8.92 11.05
N GLY A 115 -12.31 9.01 9.73
CA GLY A 115 -11.13 9.64 9.11
C GLY A 115 -9.92 8.72 8.99
N SER A 116 -10.00 7.49 9.49
CA SER A 116 -8.93 6.51 9.31
C SER A 116 -8.99 5.83 7.93
N MET A 117 -7.93 5.13 7.56
CA MET A 117 -7.85 4.32 6.35
C MET A 117 -7.46 2.88 6.71
N THR A 118 -8.20 1.92 6.17
CA THR A 118 -7.92 0.48 6.29
C THR A 118 -7.37 -0.04 4.97
N LEU A 119 -6.31 -0.84 5.05
CA LEU A 119 -5.63 -1.44 3.91
C LEU A 119 -5.75 -2.96 4.02
N THR A 120 -6.47 -3.60 3.10
CA THR A 120 -6.76 -5.03 3.11
C THR A 120 -5.97 -5.71 1.99
N PRO A 121 -5.02 -6.60 2.30
CA PRO A 121 -4.19 -7.24 1.27
C PRO A 121 -4.95 -8.36 0.53
N PHE A 122 -4.58 -8.62 -0.72
CA PHE A 122 -4.75 -9.93 -1.32
C PHE A 122 -3.75 -10.89 -0.66
N GLU A 123 -4.24 -11.72 0.25
CA GLU A 123 -3.42 -12.47 1.22
C GLU A 123 -2.33 -13.34 0.59
N GLN A 124 -2.54 -13.81 -0.65
CA GLN A 124 -1.62 -14.70 -1.35
C GLN A 124 -0.39 -13.97 -1.92
N ASP A 125 -0.49 -12.66 -2.16
CA ASP A 125 0.46 -11.95 -3.03
C ASP A 125 1.57 -11.23 -2.27
N GLY A 126 1.33 -10.82 -1.03
CA GLY A 126 2.33 -10.03 -0.33
C GLY A 126 3.60 -10.83 -0.03
N ARG A 127 4.73 -10.15 -0.11
CA ARG A 127 6.07 -10.71 0.07
C ARG A 127 6.84 -9.88 1.08
N TYR A 128 7.66 -10.55 1.87
CA TYR A 128 8.66 -9.94 2.73
C TYR A 128 10.00 -10.63 2.50
N GLU A 129 11.06 -9.86 2.28
CA GLU A 129 12.41 -10.40 2.19
C GLU A 129 13.31 -9.60 3.13
N LEU A 130 14.00 -10.32 4.02
CA LEU A 130 15.23 -9.81 4.63
C LEU A 130 16.38 -10.35 3.80
N ARG A 131 17.12 -9.44 3.16
CA ARG A 131 18.27 -9.76 2.32
C ARG A 131 19.55 -9.53 3.10
N ASP A 132 20.26 -10.62 3.35
CA ASP A 132 21.61 -10.61 3.89
C ASP A 132 22.64 -10.88 2.76
N PRO A 133 23.38 -9.85 2.33
CA PRO A 133 24.44 -9.98 1.33
C PRO A 133 25.59 -10.89 1.79
N CYS A 134 25.69 -11.20 3.09
CA CYS A 134 26.67 -12.13 3.63
C CYS A 134 26.23 -13.61 3.49
N GLY A 135 25.08 -13.86 2.86
CA GLY A 135 24.67 -15.19 2.39
C GLY A 135 24.02 -16.08 3.42
N ALA A 136 23.81 -15.62 4.66
CA ALA A 136 23.19 -16.42 5.72
C ALA A 136 21.65 -16.42 5.65
N MET A 137 21.03 -15.37 5.12
CA MET A 137 19.58 -15.17 5.13
C MET A 137 19.11 -14.41 3.88
N ASN A 138 18.84 -15.13 2.78
CA ASN A 138 18.08 -14.60 1.64
C ASN A 138 16.86 -15.50 1.44
N LYS A 139 15.75 -15.15 2.10
CA LYS A 139 14.49 -15.89 1.96
C LYS A 139 13.33 -14.91 1.85
N THR A 140 12.61 -15.01 0.74
CA THR A 140 11.32 -14.37 0.59
C THR A 140 10.26 -15.20 1.31
N LEU A 141 9.45 -14.55 2.14
CA LEU A 141 8.33 -15.11 2.87
C LEU A 141 7.03 -14.47 2.39
N SER A 142 5.92 -15.20 2.52
CA SER A 142 4.58 -14.62 2.36
C SER A 142 4.33 -13.55 3.42
N TYR A 143 3.60 -12.51 3.05
CA TYR A 143 3.26 -11.39 3.91
C TYR A 143 1.82 -10.95 3.65
N ALA A 144 0.98 -10.89 4.68
CA ALA A 144 -0.41 -10.47 4.57
C ALA A 144 -0.80 -9.76 5.87
N VAL A 145 -0.60 -8.44 5.90
CA VAL A 145 -0.88 -7.64 7.10
C VAL A 145 -1.90 -6.57 6.76
N ILE A 146 -3.04 -6.62 7.43
CA ILE A 146 -4.04 -5.55 7.36
C ILE A 146 -3.40 -4.27 7.92
N GLY A 147 -3.35 -3.23 7.09
CA GLY A 147 -2.85 -1.92 7.49
C GLY A 147 -3.97 -1.06 8.08
N HIS A 148 -3.64 -0.30 9.12
CA HIS A 148 -4.51 0.73 9.67
C HIS A 148 -3.73 2.04 9.78
N ILE A 149 -4.26 3.08 9.14
CA ILE A 149 -3.74 4.45 9.15
C ILE A 149 -4.76 5.29 9.93
N PRO A 150 -4.48 5.65 11.20
CA PRO A 150 -5.43 6.36 12.03
C PRO A 150 -5.90 7.71 11.48
N SER A 151 -5.05 8.39 10.72
CA SER A 151 -5.40 9.62 10.00
C SER A 151 -4.45 9.85 8.83
N TRP A 152 -4.95 10.55 7.82
CA TRP A 152 -4.20 10.95 6.64
C TRP A 152 -4.71 12.32 6.16
N SER A 153 -3.87 13.04 5.43
CA SER A 153 -4.24 14.33 4.82
C SER A 153 -3.39 14.58 3.58
N ILE A 154 -3.88 15.44 2.69
CA ILE A 154 -3.12 15.89 1.52
C ILE A 154 -3.03 17.41 1.58
N ASP A 155 -1.81 17.91 1.64
CA ASP A 155 -1.49 19.33 1.58
C ASP A 155 -0.92 19.69 0.20
N MET A 156 -1.10 20.94 -0.21
CA MET A 156 -0.47 21.46 -1.44
C MET A 156 0.73 22.32 -1.10
N ASP A 157 1.91 21.86 -1.50
CA ASP A 157 3.13 22.65 -1.44
C ASP A 157 3.34 23.41 -2.77
N PRO A 158 3.68 24.72 -2.73
CA PRO A 158 3.81 25.54 -3.93
C PRO A 158 5.03 25.19 -4.81
N VAL A 159 5.99 24.40 -4.31
CA VAL A 159 7.22 24.02 -5.01
C VAL A 159 7.15 22.56 -5.46
N VAL A 160 6.80 21.64 -4.55
CA VAL A 160 6.80 20.19 -4.84
C VAL A 160 5.45 19.64 -5.25
N GLY A 161 4.36 20.40 -5.07
CA GLY A 161 3.01 19.96 -5.39
C GLY A 161 2.33 19.23 -4.23
N PRO A 162 1.44 18.26 -4.50
CA PRO A 162 0.69 17.59 -3.45
C PRO A 162 1.59 16.70 -2.58
N ILE A 163 1.34 16.75 -1.27
CA ILE A 163 2.04 16.00 -0.24
C ILE A 163 1.02 15.21 0.58
N LEU A 164 1.15 13.89 0.58
CA LEU A 164 0.35 12.99 1.40
C LEU A 164 1.04 12.75 2.74
N HIS A 165 0.32 13.01 3.83
CA HIS A 165 0.74 12.71 5.19
C HIS A 165 0.00 11.47 5.69
N LEU A 166 0.73 10.44 6.13
CA LEU A 166 0.16 9.25 6.76
C LEU A 166 0.62 9.16 8.22
N VAL A 167 -0.34 9.18 9.15
CA VAL A 167 -0.06 8.95 10.57
C VAL A 167 -0.05 7.46 10.85
N ARG A 168 0.95 6.99 11.60
CA ARG A 168 0.99 5.62 12.11
C ARG A 168 1.34 5.59 13.60
N PRO A 169 0.83 4.60 14.36
CA PRO A 169 1.19 4.46 15.76
C PRO A 169 2.70 4.27 15.94
N HIS A 170 3.29 5.00 16.89
CA HIS A 170 4.67 4.83 17.37
C HIS A 170 5.79 5.10 16.34
N VAL A 171 5.49 5.70 15.20
CA VAL A 171 6.49 6.14 14.21
C VAL A 171 6.23 7.59 13.78
N PRO A 172 7.24 8.33 13.32
CA PRO A 172 7.04 9.66 12.75
C PRO A 172 6.03 9.63 11.60
N VAL A 173 5.30 10.73 11.42
CA VAL A 173 4.36 10.91 10.30
C VAL A 173 5.12 10.74 8.99
N GLN A 174 4.62 9.86 8.13
CA GLN A 174 5.20 9.69 6.81
C GLN A 174 4.74 10.82 5.91
N THR A 175 5.68 11.52 5.29
CA THR A 175 5.42 12.62 4.36
C THR A 175 5.85 12.16 2.98
N LEU A 176 4.90 12.11 2.05
CA LEU A 176 5.04 11.46 0.75
C LEU A 176 4.72 12.48 -0.35
N THR A 177 5.64 12.69 -1.28
CA THR A 177 5.38 13.48 -2.50
C THR A 177 4.74 12.61 -3.56
N GLN A 178 3.86 13.18 -4.39
CA GLN A 178 3.27 12.46 -5.52
C GLN A 178 4.30 12.24 -6.64
N ALA A 179 4.65 10.98 -6.88
CA ALA A 179 5.57 10.57 -7.93
C ALA A 179 4.87 10.34 -9.29
N TYR A 180 3.63 9.84 -9.27
CA TYR A 180 2.84 9.59 -10.49
C TYR A 180 1.34 9.83 -10.29
N ASP A 181 0.67 10.31 -11.33
CA ASP A 181 -0.77 10.25 -11.54
C ASP A 181 -1.04 10.08 -13.05
N PRO A 182 -1.63 8.97 -13.54
CA PRO A 182 -2.22 7.84 -12.81
C PRO A 182 -1.21 7.01 -11.99
N PRO A 183 -1.68 6.20 -11.01
CA PRO A 183 -0.80 5.39 -10.16
C PRO A 183 -0.03 4.33 -10.98
N ASN A 184 1.23 4.13 -10.61
CA ASN A 184 2.07 3.02 -11.05
C ASN A 184 1.96 1.87 -10.04
N MET A 185 1.33 0.76 -10.42
CA MET A 185 1.14 -0.43 -9.58
C MET A 185 0.91 -1.68 -10.43
N LEU A 186 1.02 -2.85 -9.83
CA LEU A 186 0.66 -4.13 -10.43
C LEU A 186 -0.87 -4.25 -10.63
N PRO A 187 -1.36 -5.24 -11.40
CA PRO A 187 -2.78 -5.41 -11.65
C PRO A 187 -3.61 -5.52 -10.36
N THR A 188 -4.77 -4.88 -10.33
CA THR A 188 -5.70 -4.77 -9.19
C THR A 188 -6.53 -6.04 -8.95
N ARG A 189 -5.86 -7.18 -8.88
CA ARG A 189 -6.44 -8.51 -8.64
C ARG A 189 -5.40 -9.42 -7.97
N PRO A 190 -5.80 -10.53 -7.36
CA PRO A 190 -4.87 -11.57 -6.95
C PRO A 190 -3.96 -11.98 -8.13
N LEU A 191 -2.66 -12.05 -7.86
CA LEU A 191 -1.60 -12.34 -8.83
C LEU A 191 -1.09 -13.77 -8.70
N THR A 192 -1.24 -14.37 -7.52
CA THR A 192 -0.86 -15.74 -7.21
C THR A 192 -2.09 -16.58 -6.83
N GLU A 193 -2.05 -17.87 -7.14
CA GLU A 193 -3.11 -18.79 -6.74
C GLU A 193 -3.04 -19.05 -5.23
N GLY A 194 -4.21 -19.14 -4.59
CA GLY A 194 -4.31 -19.51 -3.19
C GLY A 194 -3.66 -20.86 -2.94
N MET A 195 -2.67 -20.88 -2.04
CA MET A 195 -2.21 -22.09 -1.38
C MET A 195 -3.41 -22.66 -0.61
N THR A 196 -4.22 -23.47 -1.30
CA THR A 196 -5.31 -24.20 -0.68
C THR A 196 -4.66 -25.21 0.24
N ILE A 197 -4.66 -24.95 1.54
CA ILE A 197 -4.27 -25.96 2.52
C ILE A 197 -5.33 -27.05 2.38
N GLN A 198 -5.00 -28.13 1.68
CA GLN A 198 -5.82 -29.32 1.73
C GLN A 198 -5.76 -29.82 3.16
N SER A 199 -6.89 -29.67 3.85
CA SER A 199 -7.19 -30.26 5.15
C SER A 199 -7.17 -31.78 5.08
#